data_AF-A0A7S1AJK1-F1
#
_entry.id   AF-A0A7S1AJK1-F1
#
_cell.length_a   1.000
_cell.length_b   1.000
_cell.length_c   1.000
_cell.angle_alpha   90.00
_cell.angle_beta   90.00
_cell.angle_gamma   90.00
#
_symmetry.space_group_name_H-M   'P 1'
#
loop_
_entity.id
_entity.type
_entity.pdbx_description
1 polymer ?
#
loop_
_entity_poly.entity_id
_entity_poly.type
_entity_poly.pdbx_seq_one_letter_code
_entity_poly.pdbx_strand_id
1 'polypeptide(L)'
;LKFINLLFLFCFVLVLLDADYETRFWCLYESFLATHTFDGECLVASADHMQVVCEGSYAKSPELVQEQRVTLFLSMWTHTSTVQAFDQLRGDDIKVTNLRDKDEQLDRLQNLELLLRSFSECRNWHSVLR
;
A
#
# COMPACT_ATOMS: atom_id res chain seq x y z
N LEU A 1 6.04 4.88 -16.04
CA LEU A 1 7.12 4.86 -15.02
C LEU A 1 7.12 3.47 -14.37
N LYS A 2 8.27 2.79 -14.29
CA LYS A 2 8.34 1.39 -13.81
C LYS A 2 8.12 1.23 -12.30
N PHE A 3 8.37 2.26 -11.50
CA PHE A 3 8.38 2.20 -10.02
C PHE A 3 7.55 3.30 -9.36
N ILE A 4 6.58 3.88 -10.07
CA ILE A 4 5.80 5.01 -9.55
C ILE A 4 5.08 4.66 -8.25
N ASN A 5 4.64 3.42 -8.09
CA ASN A 5 3.93 2.97 -6.90
C ASN A 5 4.84 2.92 -5.66
N LEU A 6 6.17 2.84 -5.81
CA LEU A 6 7.06 2.88 -4.65
C LEU A 6 7.02 4.22 -3.93
N LEU A 7 6.52 5.29 -4.57
CA LEU A 7 6.33 6.58 -3.92
C LEU A 7 5.43 6.47 -2.66
N PHE A 8 4.46 5.56 -2.66
CA PHE A 8 3.55 5.36 -1.52
C PHE A 8 4.25 4.79 -0.27
N LEU A 9 5.44 4.19 -0.41
CA LEU A 9 6.26 3.74 0.74
C LEU A 9 7.01 4.89 1.44
N PHE A 10 7.19 6.03 0.76
CA PHE A 10 8.14 7.07 1.20
C PHE A 10 7.55 8.48 1.28
N CYS A 11 6.43 8.73 0.59
CA CYS A 11 5.77 10.02 0.56
C CYS A 11 4.54 10.02 1.45
N PHE A 12 4.15 11.21 1.94
CA PHE A 12 2.88 11.36 2.64
C PHE A 12 1.70 11.03 1.72
N VAL A 13 0.78 10.18 2.18
CA VAL A 13 -0.38 9.70 1.43
C VAL A 13 -1.67 10.14 2.11
N LEU A 14 -2.52 10.85 1.35
CA LEU A 14 -3.89 11.16 1.76
C LEU A 14 -4.85 10.20 1.06
N VAL A 15 -5.51 9.36 1.84
CA VAL A 15 -6.57 8.46 1.37
C VAL A 15 -7.93 9.10 1.56
N LEU A 16 -8.70 9.17 0.47
CA LEU A 16 -10.10 9.59 0.46
C LEU A 16 -10.97 8.33 0.43
N LEU A 17 -11.34 7.85 1.62
CA LEU A 17 -12.01 6.56 1.80
C LEU A 17 -13.53 6.70 1.57
N ASP A 18 -14.03 5.99 0.56
CA ASP A 18 -15.46 5.78 0.34
C ASP A 18 -15.75 4.28 0.07
N ALA A 19 -17.02 3.95 -0.21
CA ALA A 19 -17.42 2.58 -0.43
C ALA A 19 -16.82 1.94 -1.70
N ASP A 20 -16.45 2.75 -2.70
CA ASP A 20 -15.85 2.23 -3.93
C ASP A 20 -14.33 2.05 -3.80
N TYR A 21 -13.68 2.91 -3.01
CA TYR A 21 -12.25 2.86 -2.69
C TYR A 21 -11.84 1.47 -2.20
N GLU A 22 -12.62 0.88 -1.29
CA GLU A 22 -12.34 -0.43 -0.69
C GLU A 22 -12.48 -1.62 -1.66
N THR A 23 -12.93 -1.38 -2.89
CA THR A 23 -13.13 -2.43 -3.90
C THR A 23 -12.16 -2.34 -5.08
N ARG A 24 -11.35 -1.29 -5.17
CA ARG A 24 -10.52 -1.01 -6.35
C ARG A 24 -9.09 -1.44 -6.11
N PHE A 25 -8.55 -2.22 -7.06
CA PHE A 25 -7.19 -2.75 -6.99
C PHE A 25 -6.14 -1.69 -6.60
N TRP A 26 -6.12 -0.57 -7.31
CA TRP A 26 -5.13 0.48 -7.09
C TRP A 26 -5.24 1.11 -5.70
N CYS A 27 -6.46 1.44 -5.28
CA CYS A 27 -6.71 2.03 -3.97
C CYS A 27 -6.20 1.12 -2.84
N LEU A 28 -6.47 -0.18 -2.94
CA LEU A 28 -6.03 -1.17 -1.95
C LEU A 28 -4.51 -1.40 -2.00
N TYR A 29 -3.94 -1.53 -3.21
CA TYR A 29 -2.50 -1.72 -3.40
C TYR A 29 -1.69 -0.54 -2.88
N GLU A 30 -2.12 0.69 -3.18
CA GLU A 30 -1.47 1.92 -2.71
C GLU A 30 -1.60 2.06 -1.19
N SER A 31 -2.75 1.66 -0.62
CA SER A 31 -2.95 1.68 0.83
C SER A 31 -2.06 0.67 1.55
N PHE A 32 -1.89 -0.53 0.99
CA PHE A 32 -0.90 -1.50 1.49
C PHE A 32 0.50 -0.88 1.52
N LEU A 33 0.92 -0.21 0.44
CA LEU A 33 2.24 0.45 0.42
C LEU A 33 2.32 1.62 1.41
N ALA A 34 1.24 2.40 1.55
CA ALA A 34 1.19 3.54 2.46
C ALA A 34 1.23 3.17 3.95
N THR A 35 0.80 1.97 4.33
CA THR A 35 0.87 1.47 5.71
C THR A 35 2.19 0.76 6.04
N HIS A 36 3.17 0.79 5.13
CA HIS A 36 4.46 0.14 5.31
C HIS A 36 5.63 1.08 5.05
N THR A 37 6.75 0.75 5.68
CA THR A 37 8.06 1.29 5.35
C THR A 37 9.04 0.13 5.18
N PHE A 38 10.23 0.41 4.65
CA PHE A 38 11.29 -0.58 4.46
C PHE A 38 12.39 -0.34 5.49
N ASP A 39 12.67 -1.33 6.34
CA ASP A 39 13.67 -1.21 7.41
C ASP A 39 15.12 -1.50 6.98
N GLY A 40 15.30 -1.88 5.70
CA GLY A 40 16.57 -2.32 5.13
C GLY A 40 16.58 -3.80 4.76
N GLU A 41 15.70 -4.59 5.37
CA GLU A 41 15.57 -6.03 5.14
C GLU A 41 14.15 -6.39 4.68
N CYS A 42 13.11 -5.95 5.37
CA CYS A 42 11.73 -6.29 5.05
C CYS A 42 10.80 -5.07 5.11
N LEU A 43 9.58 -5.27 4.59
CA LEU A 43 8.52 -4.32 4.83
C LEU A 43 7.99 -4.49 6.25
N VAL A 44 7.92 -3.38 6.97
CA VAL A 44 7.42 -3.31 8.34
C VAL A 44 6.29 -2.29 8.42
N ALA A 45 5.38 -2.50 9.36
CA ALA A 45 4.26 -1.60 9.61
C ALA A 45 4.75 -0.16 9.87
N SER A 46 4.22 0.80 9.14
CA SER A 46 4.41 2.23 9.40
C SER A 46 3.23 3.01 8.82
N ALA A 47 2.42 3.58 9.70
CA ALA A 47 1.30 4.44 9.29
C ALA A 47 1.61 5.94 9.51
N ASP A 48 2.87 6.27 9.74
CA ASP A 48 3.29 7.62 10.14
C ASP A 48 3.16 8.64 9.00
N HIS A 49 3.24 8.18 7.75
CA HIS A 49 3.11 9.00 6.55
C HIS A 49 1.77 8.81 5.81
N MET A 50 0.72 8.41 6.53
CA MET A 50 -0.60 8.20 5.95
C MET A 50 -1.68 8.92 6.75
N GLN A 51 -2.63 9.53 6.05
CA GLN A 51 -3.88 10.04 6.63
C GLN A 51 -5.06 9.52 5.83
N VAL A 52 -6.11 9.10 6.54
CA VAL A 52 -7.36 8.62 5.94
C VAL A 52 -8.48 9.57 6.31
N VAL A 53 -9.25 10.00 5.32
CA VAL A 53 -10.43 10.85 5.48
C VAL A 53 -11.59 10.17 4.79
N CYS A 54 -12.73 10.05 5.48
CA CYS A 54 -13.94 9.53 4.85
C CYS A 54 -14.52 10.55 3.87
N GLU A 55 -14.88 10.09 2.68
CA GLU A 55 -15.47 10.89 1.60
C GLU A 55 -16.75 10.24 1.06
N GLY A 56 -17.46 10.98 0.20
CA GLY A 56 -18.61 10.45 -0.53
C GLY A 56 -19.73 9.91 0.37
N SER A 57 -20.05 8.62 0.26
CA SER A 57 -21.08 7.98 1.10
C SER A 57 -20.66 7.86 2.57
N TYR A 58 -19.37 7.72 2.85
CA TYR A 58 -18.87 7.55 4.22
C TYR A 58 -18.83 8.86 4.98
N ALA A 59 -18.52 9.99 4.33
CA ALA A 59 -18.58 11.33 4.93
C ALA A 59 -19.97 11.71 5.46
N LYS A 60 -21.05 11.09 4.96
CA LYS A 60 -22.43 11.32 5.41
C LYS A 60 -22.80 10.55 6.67
N SER A 61 -21.94 9.63 7.13
CA SER A 61 -22.16 8.86 8.35
C SER A 61 -21.80 9.70 9.58
N PRO A 62 -22.34 9.39 10.77
CA PRO A 62 -21.88 10.03 12.02
C PRO A 62 -20.37 9.89 12.22
N GLU A 63 -19.73 10.87 12.85
CA GLU A 63 -18.27 10.93 13.05
C GLU A 63 -17.70 9.65 13.68
N LEU A 64 -18.34 9.14 14.74
CA LEU A 64 -17.94 7.87 15.38
C LEU A 64 -17.91 6.68 14.39
N VAL A 65 -18.84 6.65 13.42
CA VAL A 65 -18.89 5.59 12.40
C VAL A 65 -17.75 5.77 11.40
N GLN A 66 -17.37 7.01 11.08
CA GLN A 66 -16.24 7.31 10.21
C GLN A 66 -14.92 6.87 10.87
N GLU A 67 -14.72 7.21 12.15
CA GLU A 67 -13.54 6.79 12.92
C GLU A 67 -13.40 5.27 12.99
N GLN A 68 -14.51 4.55 13.21
CA GLN A 68 -14.53 3.09 13.21
C GLN A 68 -14.15 2.50 11.85
N ARG A 69 -14.63 3.10 10.75
CA ARG A 69 -14.28 2.68 9.38
C ARG A 69 -12.81 2.91 9.09
N VAL A 70 -12.27 4.08 9.42
CA VAL A 70 -10.84 4.38 9.25
C VAL A 70 -10.00 3.40 10.06
N THR A 71 -10.38 3.13 11.30
CA THR A 71 -9.68 2.16 12.17
C THR A 71 -9.69 0.75 11.58
N LEU A 72 -10.84 0.29 11.08
CA LEU A 72 -10.97 -1.02 10.44
C LEU A 72 -10.16 -1.11 9.14
N PHE A 73 -10.19 -0.05 8.35
CA PHE A 73 -9.44 0.05 7.11
C PHE A 73 -7.93 -0.03 7.36
N LEU A 74 -7.42 0.72 8.33
CA LEU A 74 -6.00 0.68 8.70
C LEU A 74 -5.59 -0.68 9.26
N SER A 75 -6.41 -1.30 10.11
CA SER A 75 -6.08 -2.61 10.70
C SER A 75 -6.01 -3.73 9.66
N MET A 76 -6.71 -3.60 8.53
CA MET A 76 -6.63 -4.53 7.40
C MET A 76 -5.27 -4.53 6.71
N TRP A 77 -4.55 -3.41 6.69
CA TRP A 77 -3.31 -3.27 5.91
C TRP A 77 -2.05 -3.18 6.78
N THR A 78 -2.13 -2.60 7.97
CA THR A 78 -0.96 -2.27 8.80
C THR A 78 -0.08 -3.47 9.16
N HIS A 79 -0.67 -4.64 9.35
CA HIS A 79 0.06 -5.87 9.75
C HIS A 79 0.03 -6.95 8.67
N THR A 80 -0.32 -6.57 7.45
CA THR A 80 -0.46 -7.49 6.33
C THR A 80 0.89 -7.67 5.65
N SER A 81 1.38 -8.90 5.56
CA SER A 81 2.61 -9.22 4.83
C SER A 81 2.40 -9.11 3.32
N THR A 82 3.49 -9.04 2.54
CA THR A 82 3.44 -9.04 1.06
C THR A 82 2.68 -10.25 0.49
N VAL A 83 2.83 -11.43 1.12
CA VAL A 83 2.12 -12.66 0.74
C VAL A 83 0.61 -12.54 0.99
N GLN A 84 0.22 -12.04 2.17
CA GLN A 84 -1.19 -11.83 2.50
C GLN A 84 -1.83 -10.76 1.60
N ALA A 85 -1.11 -9.67 1.33
CA ALA A 85 -1.56 -8.63 0.41
C ALA A 85 -1.74 -9.19 -1.01
N PHE A 86 -0.82 -10.03 -1.48
CA PHE A 86 -0.95 -10.71 -2.77
C PHE A 86 -2.23 -11.56 -2.83
N ASP A 87 -2.47 -12.40 -1.82
CA ASP A 87 -3.63 -13.30 -1.78
C ASP A 87 -4.96 -12.54 -1.68
N GLN A 88 -4.98 -11.40 -1.00
CA GLN A 88 -6.16 -10.54 -0.92
C GLN A 88 -6.41 -9.80 -2.23
N LEU A 89 -5.36 -9.17 -2.80
CA LEU A 89 -5.48 -8.33 -3.98
C LEU A 89 -5.75 -9.12 -5.27
N ARG A 90 -5.36 -10.40 -5.33
CA ARG A 90 -5.70 -11.27 -6.46
C ARG A 90 -7.18 -11.65 -6.51
N GLY A 91 -7.96 -11.42 -5.45
CA GLY A 91 -9.38 -11.76 -5.36
C GLY A 91 -10.20 -11.26 -6.55
N ASP A 92 -11.22 -12.04 -6.92
CA ASP A 92 -12.13 -11.77 -8.06
C ASP A 92 -13.11 -10.62 -7.76
N ASP A 93 -13.31 -10.32 -6.47
CA ASP A 93 -14.12 -9.22 -5.96
C ASP A 93 -13.41 -7.86 -6.06
N ILE A 94 -12.11 -7.85 -6.36
CA ILE A 94 -11.33 -6.64 -6.56
C ILE A 94 -11.51 -6.11 -7.98
N LYS A 95 -12.16 -4.95 -8.08
CA LYS A 95 -12.38 -4.22 -9.33
C LYS A 95 -11.07 -3.73 -9.91
N VAL A 96 -10.88 -3.97 -11.20
CA VAL A 96 -9.76 -3.42 -11.97
C VAL A 96 -10.19 -2.98 -13.36
N THR A 97 -9.56 -1.91 -13.85
CA THR A 97 -9.79 -1.37 -15.19
C THR A 97 -8.89 -2.02 -16.26
N ASN A 98 -7.76 -2.59 -15.83
CA ASN A 98 -6.79 -3.28 -16.66
C ASN A 98 -6.25 -4.53 -15.94
N LEU A 99 -6.74 -5.71 -16.32
CA LEU A 99 -6.35 -7.00 -15.72
C LEU A 99 -4.85 -7.28 -15.88
N ARG A 100 -4.28 -6.98 -17.04
CA ARG A 100 -2.85 -7.18 -17.28
C ARG A 100 -1.99 -6.37 -16.31
N ASP A 101 -2.40 -5.15 -16.02
CA ASP A 101 -1.67 -4.28 -15.10
C ASP A 101 -1.77 -4.77 -13.65
N LYS A 102 -2.93 -5.32 -13.25
CA LYS A 102 -3.10 -6.03 -11.97
C LYS A 102 -2.09 -7.16 -11.86
N ASP A 103 -2.03 -8.04 -12.87
CA ASP A 103 -1.11 -9.18 -12.86
C ASP A 103 0.36 -8.72 -12.79
N GLU A 104 0.75 -7.73 -13.59
CA GLU A 104 2.10 -7.17 -13.58
C GLU A 104 2.47 -6.53 -12.22
N GLN A 105 1.53 -5.91 -11.51
CA GLN A 105 1.78 -5.38 -10.16
C GLN A 105 1.82 -6.45 -9.08
N LEU A 106 0.99 -7.50 -9.20
CA LEU A 106 1.00 -8.64 -8.28
C LEU A 106 2.32 -9.40 -8.35
N ASP A 107 2.86 -9.61 -9.56
CA ASP A 107 4.19 -10.22 -9.75
C ASP A 107 5.30 -9.36 -9.10
N ARG A 108 5.17 -8.03 -9.17
CA ARG A 108 6.11 -7.11 -8.50
C ARG A 108 5.99 -7.16 -6.99
N LEU A 109 4.77 -7.28 -6.47
CA LEU A 109 4.52 -7.37 -5.03
C LEU A 109 5.24 -8.57 -4.41
N GLN A 110 5.20 -9.72 -5.09
CA GLN A 110 5.92 -10.93 -4.64
C GLN A 110 7.44 -10.72 -4.54
N ASN A 111 7.99 -9.84 -5.38
CA ASN A 111 9.42 -9.57 -5.48
C ASN A 111 9.82 -8.22 -4.84
N LEU A 112 8.91 -7.55 -4.14
CA LEU A 112 9.07 -6.16 -3.72
C LEU A 112 10.23 -6.00 -2.73
N GLU A 113 10.33 -6.86 -1.72
CA GLU A 113 11.39 -6.78 -0.72
C GLU A 113 12.77 -7.06 -1.33
N LEU A 114 12.87 -8.03 -2.24
CA LEU A 114 14.10 -8.30 -3.00
C LEU A 114 14.53 -7.09 -3.83
N LEU A 115 13.57 -6.44 -4.49
CA LEU A 115 13.82 -5.21 -5.24
C LEU A 115 14.34 -4.09 -4.32
N LEU A 116 13.71 -3.87 -3.16
CA LEU A 116 14.10 -2.83 -2.21
C LEU A 116 15.49 -3.07 -1.62
N ARG A 117 15.84 -4.33 -1.31
CA ARG A 117 17.21 -4.72 -0.90
C ARG A 117 18.25 -4.40 -1.97
N SER A 118 17.94 -4.69 -3.24
CA SER A 118 18.87 -4.38 -4.33
C SER A 118 19.17 -2.87 -4.44
N PHE A 119 18.20 -2.02 -4.08
CA PHE A 119 18.40 -0.56 -4.06
C PHE A 119 19.21 -0.09 -2.85
N SER A 120 19.01 -0.70 -1.67
CA SER A 120 19.80 -0.35 -0.47
C SER A 120 21.27 -0.74 -0.64
N GLU A 121 21.55 -1.92 -1.21
CA GLU A 121 22.89 -2.41 -1.51
C GLU A 121 23.64 -1.52 -2.53
N CYS A 122 22.97 -1.10 -3.61
CA CYS A 122 23.55 -0.17 -4.57
C CYS A 122 23.91 1.19 -3.95
N ARG A 123 23.17 1.64 -2.93
CA ARG A 123 23.44 2.90 -2.23
C ARG A 123 24.69 2.83 -1.35
N ASN A 124 24.96 1.66 -0.77
CA ASN A 124 26.12 1.41 0.09
C ASN A 124 27.46 1.32 -0.65
N TRP A 125 27.48 1.32 -1.99
CA TRP A 125 28.75 1.35 -2.75
C TRP A 125 29.57 2.64 -2.51
N HIS A 126 28.92 3.76 -2.22
CA HIS A 126 29.61 5.04 -1.98
C HIS A 126 30.29 5.16 -0.60
N SER A 127 29.99 4.27 0.35
CA SER A 127 30.64 4.27 1.67
C SER A 127 31.89 3.39 1.74
N VAL A 128 32.12 2.52 0.76
CA VAL A 128 33.28 1.60 0.70
C VAL A 128 34.51 2.22 0.00
N LEU A 129 34.34 3.36 -0.67
CA LEU A 129 35.41 4.09 -1.37
C LEU A 129 35.96 5.30 -0.57
N ARG A 130 35.75 5.34 0.75
CA ARG A 130 36.39 6.32 1.66
C ARG A 130 37.41 5.67 2.57
#